data_AF-A0A6P0IKY0-F1
#
_entry.id   AF-A0A6P0IKY0-F1
#
_cell.length_a   1.000
_cell.length_b   1.000
_cell.length_c   1.000
_cell.angle_alpha   90.00
_cell.angle_beta   90.00
_cell.angle_gamma   90.00
#
_symmetry.space_group_name_H-M   'P 1'
#
loop_
_entity.id
_entity.type
_entity.pdbx_description
1 polymer ?
#
loop_
_entity_poly.entity_id
_entity_poly.type
_entity_poly.pdbx_seq_one_letter_code
_entity_poly.pdbx_strand_id
1 'polypeptide(L)'
;MTKFLFVTDLDNTLVGDDQALLKLNPLLSQHRQEHGTRIVYATGRSHSSYHELKAEKPLLDPDALITSVGTEIYDNDGQDTPNPDWSSKLSQGWDRDMIVETAAQYPDLIPQVESEQRPFKVSYHLTEEAALTVLPQLESQLQATGLNFKLIYSGGKDLDILPSNSDKGLAVEFLRQQWGIEPERTVVCGDSGNDIALFSVGFSRGIIVGNARPELREWYENNSADYHYMAQANCAGGILEGLNYFSFLCQ
;
A
#
# COMPACT_ATOMS: atom_id res chain seq x y z
N MET A 1 -27.03 -4.79 4.14
CA MET A 1 -26.03 -4.16 3.26
C MET A 1 -25.57 -5.20 2.23
N THR A 2 -24.64 -4.88 1.33
CA THR A 2 -24.09 -5.84 0.35
C THR A 2 -22.62 -6.07 0.58
N LYS A 3 -22.11 -7.25 0.21
CA LYS A 3 -20.67 -7.56 0.23
C LYS A 3 -19.85 -6.44 -0.45
N PHE A 4 -18.74 -6.08 0.16
CA PHE A 4 -17.76 -5.14 -0.40
C PHE A 4 -16.33 -5.63 -0.13
N LEU A 5 -15.37 -5.03 -0.82
CA LEU A 5 -13.95 -5.24 -0.60
C LEU A 5 -13.41 -4.06 0.23
N PHE A 6 -12.98 -4.34 1.44
CA PHE A 6 -12.31 -3.40 2.34
C PHE A 6 -10.80 -3.52 2.16
N VAL A 7 -10.17 -2.51 1.58
CA VAL A 7 -8.71 -2.43 1.42
C VAL A 7 -8.20 -1.29 2.28
N THR A 8 -7.16 -1.53 3.08
CA THR A 8 -6.58 -0.48 3.91
C THR A 8 -5.08 -0.63 4.03
N ASP A 9 -4.37 0.50 4.01
CA ASP A 9 -3.05 0.56 4.61
C ASP A 9 -3.11 0.30 6.13
N LEU A 10 -1.96 0.00 6.73
CA LEU A 10 -1.83 -0.32 8.15
C LEU A 10 -1.35 0.88 8.97
N ASP A 11 -0.09 1.29 8.82
CA ASP A 11 0.56 2.25 9.70
C ASP A 11 0.01 3.66 9.53
N ASN A 12 -0.51 4.25 10.61
CA ASN A 12 -1.19 5.56 10.59
C ASN A 12 -2.51 5.58 9.78
N THR A 13 -2.95 4.44 9.24
CA THR A 13 -4.23 4.28 8.56
C THR A 13 -5.19 3.40 9.36
N LEU A 14 -4.97 2.09 9.42
CA LEU A 14 -5.75 1.19 10.29
C LEU A 14 -5.23 1.21 11.74
N VAL A 15 -3.91 1.32 11.90
CA VAL A 15 -3.19 1.30 13.17
C VAL A 15 -2.73 2.71 13.53
N GLY A 16 -2.66 3.01 14.83
CA GLY A 16 -2.24 4.31 15.38
C GLY A 16 -3.21 4.82 16.44
N ASP A 17 -4.45 4.35 16.41
CA ASP A 17 -5.46 4.54 17.46
C ASP A 17 -6.10 3.17 17.80
N ASP A 18 -5.59 2.54 18.86
CA ASP A 18 -6.05 1.21 19.27
C ASP A 18 -7.52 1.23 19.75
N GLN A 19 -8.01 2.35 20.30
CA GLN A 19 -9.40 2.46 20.73
C GLN A 19 -10.35 2.55 19.54
N ALA A 20 -9.96 3.27 18.49
CA ALA A 20 -10.72 3.31 17.25
C ALA A 20 -10.70 1.96 16.52
N LEU A 21 -9.55 1.28 16.49
CA LEU A 21 -9.42 -0.05 15.90
C LEU A 21 -10.33 -1.08 16.60
N LEU A 22 -10.34 -1.09 17.94
CA LEU A 22 -11.22 -1.97 18.73
C LEU A 22 -12.72 -1.69 18.51
N LYS A 23 -13.10 -0.49 18.07
CA LYS A 23 -14.48 -0.17 17.68
C LYS A 23 -14.80 -0.62 16.25
N LEU A 24 -13.86 -0.47 15.32
CA LEU A 24 -14.05 -0.81 13.90
C LEU A 24 -14.10 -2.33 13.68
N ASN A 25 -13.23 -3.09 14.33
CA ASN A 25 -13.07 -4.52 14.08
C ASN A 25 -14.35 -5.36 14.29
N PRO A 26 -15.15 -5.18 15.36
CA PRO A 26 -16.40 -5.92 15.51
C PRO A 26 -17.38 -5.65 14.37
N LEU A 27 -17.45 -4.40 13.89
CA LEU A 27 -18.35 -4.01 12.79
C LEU A 27 -17.94 -4.67 11.47
N LEU A 28 -16.64 -4.64 11.14
CA LEU A 28 -16.11 -5.32 9.97
C LEU A 28 -16.30 -6.85 10.07
N SER A 29 -16.06 -7.42 11.25
CA SER A 29 -16.21 -8.86 11.49
C SER A 29 -17.66 -9.30 11.32
N GLN A 30 -18.61 -8.55 11.90
CA GLN A 30 -20.04 -8.82 11.75
C GLN A 30 -20.47 -8.71 10.29
N HIS A 31 -20.09 -7.62 9.59
CA HIS A 31 -20.44 -7.45 8.19
C HIS A 31 -19.80 -8.52 7.28
N ARG A 32 -18.56 -8.96 7.58
CA ARG A 32 -17.93 -10.11 6.92
C ARG A 32 -18.76 -11.38 7.11
N GLN A 33 -19.23 -11.68 8.33
CA GLN A 33 -20.03 -12.88 8.62
C GLN A 33 -21.41 -12.83 7.95
N GLU A 34 -22.08 -11.69 7.96
CA GLU A 34 -23.45 -11.54 7.44
C GLU A 34 -23.52 -11.38 5.93
N HIS A 35 -22.52 -10.73 5.33
CA HIS A 35 -22.57 -10.31 3.93
C HIS A 35 -21.38 -10.79 3.09
N GLY A 36 -20.33 -11.33 3.70
CA GLY A 36 -19.16 -11.83 2.95
C GLY A 36 -18.21 -10.72 2.50
N THR A 37 -18.10 -9.63 3.25
CA THR A 37 -17.05 -8.61 3.04
C THR A 37 -15.66 -9.22 3.14
N ARG A 38 -14.81 -8.87 2.18
CA ARG A 38 -13.39 -9.27 2.17
C ARG A 38 -12.54 -8.13 2.69
N ILE A 39 -11.49 -8.47 3.45
CA ILE A 39 -10.52 -7.54 4.01
C ILE A 39 -9.18 -7.77 3.35
N VAL A 40 -8.56 -6.73 2.85
CA VAL A 40 -7.21 -6.75 2.30
C VAL A 40 -6.38 -5.69 3.00
N TYR A 41 -5.21 -6.09 3.46
CA TYR A 41 -4.22 -5.16 3.97
C TYR A 41 -3.23 -4.84 2.87
N ALA A 42 -3.06 -3.55 2.57
CA ALA A 42 -2.16 -3.04 1.54
C ALA A 42 -1.09 -2.16 2.16
N THR A 43 0.00 -2.77 2.60
CA THR A 43 1.01 -2.13 3.45
C THR A 43 2.36 -1.94 2.73
N GLY A 44 3.11 -0.94 3.17
CA GLY A 44 4.52 -0.76 2.81
C GLY A 44 5.45 -1.78 3.47
N ARG A 45 5.02 -2.39 4.58
CA ARG A 45 5.76 -3.41 5.33
C ARG A 45 6.05 -4.64 4.48
N SER A 46 7.20 -5.26 4.70
CA SER A 46 7.48 -6.63 4.26
C SER A 46 6.55 -7.65 4.94
N HIS A 47 6.42 -8.85 4.35
CA HIS A 47 5.61 -9.95 4.91
C HIS A 47 5.99 -10.28 6.37
N SER A 48 7.28 -10.34 6.68
CA SER A 48 7.76 -10.57 8.05
C SER A 48 7.39 -9.43 9.00
N SER A 49 7.60 -8.17 8.59
CA SER A 49 7.26 -6.98 9.39
C SER A 49 5.75 -6.83 9.62
N TYR A 50 4.93 -7.29 8.67
CA TYR A 50 3.49 -7.40 8.85
C TYR A 50 3.13 -8.39 9.97
N HIS A 51 3.72 -9.59 9.98
CA HIS A 51 3.44 -10.60 11.00
C HIS A 51 3.90 -10.16 12.40
N GLU A 52 4.99 -9.41 12.51
CA GLU A 52 5.39 -8.74 13.75
C GLU A 52 4.31 -7.76 14.23
N LEU A 53 3.83 -6.88 13.36
CA LEU A 53 2.74 -5.93 13.70
C LEU A 53 1.46 -6.66 14.10
N LYS A 54 1.11 -7.73 13.38
CA LYS A 54 -0.07 -8.56 13.67
C LYS A 54 0.00 -9.21 15.05
N ALA A 55 1.18 -9.58 15.52
CA ALA A 55 1.37 -10.11 16.86
C ALA A 55 1.16 -9.05 17.96
N GLU A 56 1.35 -7.76 17.65
CA GLU A 56 1.25 -6.65 18.59
C GLU A 56 -0.12 -5.97 18.60
N LYS A 57 -0.82 -5.97 17.46
CA LYS A 57 -2.06 -5.24 17.25
C LYS A 57 -3.23 -6.19 17.05
N PRO A 58 -4.45 -5.80 17.47
CA PRO A 58 -5.64 -6.64 17.30
C PRO A 58 -6.12 -6.59 15.85
N LEU A 59 -5.30 -7.00 14.88
CA LEU A 59 -5.71 -7.05 13.47
C LEU A 59 -6.65 -8.24 13.23
N LEU A 60 -7.59 -8.08 12.30
CA LEU A 60 -8.38 -9.20 11.80
C LEU A 60 -7.52 -10.01 10.82
N ASP A 61 -7.83 -11.28 10.63
CA ASP A 61 -7.21 -12.04 9.56
C ASP A 61 -7.68 -11.48 8.21
N PRO A 62 -6.76 -11.05 7.33
CA PRO A 62 -7.12 -10.57 6.00
C PRO A 62 -7.42 -11.75 5.06
N ASP A 63 -8.29 -11.51 4.09
CA ASP A 63 -8.57 -12.43 2.99
C ASP A 63 -7.44 -12.42 1.94
N ALA A 64 -6.67 -11.33 1.84
CA ALA A 64 -5.39 -11.29 1.13
C ALA A 64 -4.51 -10.18 1.70
N LEU A 65 -3.20 -10.33 1.51
CA LEU A 65 -2.21 -9.38 1.98
C LEU A 65 -1.41 -8.87 0.78
N ILE A 66 -1.31 -7.56 0.66
CA ILE A 66 -0.44 -6.87 -0.29
C ILE A 66 0.67 -6.22 0.54
N THR A 67 1.91 -6.67 0.36
CA THR A 67 3.07 -6.16 1.12
C THR A 67 4.05 -5.45 0.23
N SER A 68 5.06 -4.83 0.86
CA SER A 68 6.20 -4.22 0.19
C SER A 68 5.78 -3.25 -0.91
N VAL A 69 4.79 -2.41 -0.59
CA VAL A 69 4.25 -1.37 -1.49
C VAL A 69 3.63 -1.96 -2.76
N GLY A 70 2.99 -3.13 -2.68
CA GLY A 70 2.32 -3.75 -3.83
C GLY A 70 3.18 -4.69 -4.67
N THR A 71 4.39 -5.00 -4.20
CA THR A 71 5.32 -5.87 -4.94
C THR A 71 5.13 -7.34 -4.65
N GLU A 72 4.42 -7.68 -3.57
CA GLU A 72 4.07 -9.04 -3.21
C GLU A 72 2.58 -9.10 -2.84
N ILE A 73 1.90 -10.15 -3.29
CA ILE A 73 0.50 -10.45 -2.95
C ILE A 73 0.48 -11.86 -2.35
N TYR A 74 -0.19 -12.05 -1.23
CA TYR A 74 -0.42 -13.34 -0.60
C TYR A 74 -1.94 -13.59 -0.56
N ASP A 75 -2.40 -14.68 -1.17
CA ASP A 75 -3.83 -14.96 -1.38
C ASP A 75 -4.57 -15.36 -0.09
N ASN A 76 -3.83 -15.59 0.98
CA ASN A 76 -4.32 -15.62 2.35
C ASN A 76 -3.15 -15.40 3.32
N ASP A 77 -3.48 -15.04 4.55
CA ASP A 77 -2.52 -14.71 5.62
C ASP A 77 -1.54 -15.84 5.99
N GLY A 78 -1.93 -17.11 5.78
CA GLY A 78 -1.13 -18.28 6.16
C GLY A 78 -0.15 -18.77 5.09
N GLN A 79 -0.04 -18.07 3.95
CA GLN A 79 0.91 -18.42 2.89
C GLN A 79 2.24 -17.69 3.10
N ASP A 80 3.35 -18.43 2.95
CA ASP A 80 4.70 -17.85 2.97
C ASP A 80 5.23 -17.49 1.56
N THR A 81 4.49 -17.86 0.52
CA THR A 81 4.88 -17.65 -0.88
C THR A 81 3.97 -16.64 -1.56
N PRO A 82 4.53 -15.59 -2.21
CA PRO A 82 3.73 -14.66 -3.00
C PRO A 82 3.01 -15.36 -4.16
N ASN A 83 1.91 -14.74 -4.60
CA ASN A 83 1.14 -15.13 -5.76
C ASN A 83 2.06 -15.15 -7.01
N PRO A 84 2.16 -16.30 -7.71
CA PRO A 84 3.09 -16.47 -8.81
C PRO A 84 2.69 -15.69 -10.07
N ASP A 85 1.38 -15.52 -10.31
CA ASP A 85 0.88 -14.77 -11.47
C ASP A 85 1.21 -13.28 -11.35
N TRP A 86 1.05 -12.72 -10.14
CA TRP A 86 1.49 -11.35 -9.85
C TRP A 86 3.00 -11.21 -9.99
N SER A 87 3.77 -12.13 -9.42
CA SER A 87 5.24 -12.15 -9.52
C SER A 87 5.70 -12.20 -10.98
N SER A 88 5.06 -13.03 -11.81
CA SER A 88 5.36 -13.13 -13.25
C SER A 88 5.01 -11.86 -14.04
N LYS A 89 4.02 -11.08 -13.57
CA LYS A 89 3.70 -9.78 -14.17
C LYS A 89 4.78 -8.76 -13.82
N LEU A 90 5.24 -8.73 -12.58
CA LEU A 90 6.26 -7.78 -12.12
C LEU A 90 7.65 -8.06 -12.69
N SER A 91 7.97 -9.30 -13.05
CA SER A 91 9.27 -9.65 -13.63
C SER A 91 9.52 -9.07 -15.03
N GLN A 92 8.51 -8.50 -15.69
CA GLN A 92 8.64 -8.00 -17.06
C GLN A 92 9.46 -6.70 -17.14
N GLY A 93 10.71 -6.84 -17.58
CA GLY A 93 11.65 -5.72 -17.66
C GLY A 93 12.27 -5.35 -16.32
N TRP A 94 12.23 -6.25 -15.35
CA TRP A 94 12.85 -6.09 -14.03
C TRP A 94 14.11 -6.95 -13.92
N ASP A 95 15.21 -6.36 -13.45
CA ASP A 95 16.44 -7.05 -13.10
C ASP A 95 16.96 -6.48 -11.77
N ARG A 96 16.73 -7.23 -10.70
CA ARG A 96 17.09 -6.81 -9.35
C ARG A 96 18.60 -6.67 -9.17
N ASP A 97 19.37 -7.61 -9.72
CA ASP A 97 20.81 -7.66 -9.49
C ASP A 97 21.50 -6.48 -10.18
N MET A 98 21.05 -6.14 -11.39
CA MET A 98 21.52 -4.95 -12.10
C MET A 98 21.18 -3.65 -11.36
N ILE A 99 20.00 -3.58 -10.72
CA ILE A 99 19.61 -2.43 -9.90
C ILE A 99 20.54 -2.30 -8.69
N VAL A 100 20.78 -3.40 -7.97
CA VAL A 100 21.69 -3.41 -6.82
C VAL A 100 23.12 -3.05 -7.21
N GLU A 101 23.64 -3.59 -8.31
CA GLU A 101 24.96 -3.24 -8.85
C GLU A 101 25.08 -1.76 -9.23
N THR A 102 24.01 -1.19 -9.82
CA THR A 102 23.98 0.22 -10.18
C THR A 102 23.94 1.11 -8.93
N ALA A 103 23.08 0.79 -7.97
CA ALA A 103 22.94 1.53 -6.72
C ALA A 103 24.23 1.47 -5.86
N ALA A 104 24.99 0.37 -5.91
CA ALA A 104 26.25 0.22 -5.19
C ALA A 104 27.34 1.24 -5.60
N GLN A 105 27.17 1.94 -6.73
CA GLN A 105 28.07 2.99 -7.18
C GLN A 105 27.89 4.32 -6.43
N TYR A 106 26.83 4.44 -5.63
CA TYR A 106 26.47 5.65 -4.88
C TYR A 106 26.68 5.42 -3.38
N PRO A 107 27.76 5.95 -2.77
CA PRO A 107 28.07 5.72 -1.36
C PRO A 107 27.01 6.25 -0.38
N ASP A 108 26.21 7.23 -0.80
CA ASP A 108 25.12 7.81 -0.01
C ASP A 108 23.90 6.90 0.10
N LEU A 109 23.79 5.86 -0.76
CA LEU A 109 22.73 4.86 -0.69
C LEU A 109 23.09 3.77 0.32
N ILE A 110 22.54 3.89 1.53
CA ILE A 110 22.75 2.90 2.59
C ILE A 110 21.65 1.85 2.54
N PRO A 111 21.93 0.56 2.29
CA PRO A 111 20.89 -0.46 2.23
C PRO A 111 20.05 -0.48 3.52
N GLN A 112 18.74 -0.57 3.37
CA GLN A 112 17.86 -0.86 4.51
C GLN A 112 18.05 -2.30 4.99
N VAL A 113 17.46 -2.63 6.14
CA VAL A 113 17.50 -3.98 6.73
C VAL A 113 17.05 -5.06 5.75
N GLU A 114 17.55 -6.28 5.92
CA GLU A 114 17.33 -7.39 4.99
C GLU A 114 15.85 -7.71 4.75
N SER A 115 14.98 -7.53 5.75
CA SER A 115 13.54 -7.74 5.59
C SER A 115 12.90 -6.82 4.55
N GLU A 116 13.49 -5.65 4.29
CA GLU A 116 13.02 -4.70 3.28
C GLU A 116 13.61 -4.95 1.88
N GLN A 117 14.58 -5.87 1.76
CA GLN A 117 15.13 -6.30 0.48
C GLN A 117 14.31 -7.48 -0.06
N ARG A 118 13.50 -7.25 -1.09
CA ARG A 118 12.61 -8.28 -1.69
C ARG A 118 12.95 -8.52 -3.16
N PRO A 119 12.42 -9.59 -3.79
CA PRO A 119 12.67 -9.87 -5.21
C PRO A 119 12.31 -8.70 -6.15
N PHE A 120 11.29 -7.91 -5.79
CA PHE A 120 10.77 -6.79 -6.57
C PHE A 120 10.80 -5.46 -5.80
N LYS A 121 11.61 -5.36 -4.73
CA LYS A 121 11.81 -4.13 -3.94
C LYS A 121 13.25 -4.07 -3.46
N VAL A 122 13.95 -2.99 -3.83
CA VAL A 122 15.30 -2.70 -3.34
C VAL A 122 15.27 -1.37 -2.60
N SER A 123 15.64 -1.38 -1.32
CA SER A 123 15.41 -0.24 -0.43
C SER A 123 16.71 0.31 0.16
N TYR A 124 16.82 1.63 0.18
CA TYR A 124 17.95 2.36 0.74
C TYR A 124 17.48 3.48 1.66
N HIS A 125 18.34 3.89 2.57
CA HIS A 125 18.28 5.19 3.21
C HIS A 125 19.15 6.16 2.41
N LEU A 126 18.64 7.37 2.18
CA LEU A 126 19.25 8.46 1.45
C LEU A 126 18.80 9.77 2.08
N THR A 127 19.73 10.66 2.43
CA THR A 127 19.38 11.95 3.06
C THR A 127 18.77 12.91 2.04
N GLU A 128 17.96 13.88 2.50
CA GLU A 128 17.39 14.91 1.62
C GLU A 128 18.45 15.68 0.81
N GLU A 129 19.58 16.00 1.44
CA GLU A 129 20.68 16.70 0.78
C GLU A 129 21.28 15.87 -0.36
N ALA A 130 21.56 14.59 -0.12
CA ALA A 130 22.11 13.69 -1.13
C ALA A 130 21.09 13.33 -2.22
N ALA A 131 19.81 13.25 -1.88
CA ALA A 131 18.74 12.92 -2.82
C ALA A 131 18.66 13.89 -4.01
N LEU A 132 18.99 15.18 -3.80
CA LEU A 132 19.01 16.20 -4.86
C LEU A 132 19.99 15.89 -6.00
N THR A 133 21.04 15.14 -5.74
CA THR A 133 22.09 14.81 -6.71
C THR A 133 22.04 13.34 -7.13
N VAL A 134 21.80 12.43 -6.17
CA VAL A 134 21.82 10.98 -6.38
C VAL A 134 20.63 10.51 -7.19
N LEU A 135 19.41 10.97 -6.90
CA LEU A 135 18.20 10.45 -7.57
C LEU A 135 18.21 10.69 -9.09
N PRO A 136 18.50 11.91 -9.60
CA PRO A 136 18.55 12.14 -11.05
C PRO A 136 19.64 11.32 -11.77
N GLN A 137 20.78 11.08 -11.10
CA GLN A 137 21.88 10.31 -11.66
C GLN A 137 21.56 8.81 -11.70
N LEU A 138 21.08 8.27 -10.58
CA LEU A 138 20.64 6.89 -10.46
C LEU A 138 19.52 6.59 -11.48
N GLU A 139 18.53 7.46 -11.57
CA GLU A 139 17.41 7.31 -12.51
C GLU A 139 17.92 7.28 -13.97
N SER A 140 18.76 8.24 -14.36
CA SER A 140 19.33 8.30 -15.71
C SER A 140 20.14 7.05 -16.04
N GLN A 141 20.94 6.55 -15.09
CA GLN A 141 21.77 5.37 -15.29
C GLN A 141 20.93 4.08 -15.42
N LEU A 142 19.89 3.91 -14.58
CA LEU A 142 18.97 2.79 -14.68
C LEU A 142 18.08 2.87 -15.93
N GLN A 143 17.68 4.06 -16.38
CA GLN A 143 16.94 4.22 -17.64
C GLN A 143 17.79 3.78 -18.84
N ALA A 144 19.11 4.03 -18.80
CA ALA A 144 20.02 3.63 -19.88
C ALA A 144 20.17 2.11 -20.04
N THR A 145 19.79 1.30 -19.03
CA THR A 145 19.81 -0.17 -19.14
C THR A 145 18.53 -0.74 -19.76
N GLY A 146 17.49 0.09 -19.94
CA GLY A 146 16.20 -0.34 -20.48
C GLY A 146 15.31 -1.08 -19.49
N LEU A 147 15.60 -1.01 -18.19
CA LEU A 147 14.77 -1.58 -17.15
C LEU A 147 13.48 -0.78 -16.92
N ASN A 148 12.41 -1.49 -16.56
CA ASN A 148 11.15 -0.92 -16.14
C ASN A 148 11.14 -0.80 -14.61
N PHE A 149 11.57 0.35 -14.11
CA PHE A 149 11.56 0.65 -12.68
C PHE A 149 10.85 1.98 -12.38
N LYS A 150 10.63 2.23 -11.10
CA LYS A 150 10.31 3.54 -10.56
C LYS A 150 11.02 3.74 -9.23
N LEU A 151 11.30 5.00 -8.91
CA LEU A 151 11.88 5.43 -7.65
C LEU A 151 10.78 6.02 -6.79
N ILE A 152 10.64 5.53 -5.56
CA ILE A 152 9.76 6.12 -4.55
C ILE A 152 10.65 6.64 -3.43
N TYR A 153 10.77 7.96 -3.34
CA TYR A 153 11.47 8.62 -2.23
C TYR A 153 10.44 9.20 -1.27
N SER A 154 10.51 8.82 0.01
CA SER A 154 9.50 9.18 1.01
C SER A 154 10.13 9.52 2.36
N GLY A 155 9.39 10.32 3.15
CA GLY A 155 9.79 10.68 4.52
C GLY A 155 11.12 11.41 4.65
N GLY A 156 11.66 11.98 3.56
CA GLY A 156 12.96 12.65 3.54
C GLY A 156 14.14 11.72 3.83
N LYS A 157 13.96 10.39 3.68
CA LYS A 157 14.97 9.41 4.05
C LYS A 157 14.94 8.13 3.24
N ASP A 158 13.77 7.60 2.91
CA ASP A 158 13.65 6.22 2.43
C ASP A 158 13.46 6.22 0.91
N LEU A 159 14.32 5.49 0.21
CA LEU A 159 14.24 5.26 -1.23
C LEU A 159 13.90 3.79 -1.49
N ASP A 160 12.78 3.56 -2.19
CA ASP A 160 12.42 2.26 -2.74
C ASP A 160 12.56 2.27 -4.27
N ILE A 161 13.23 1.25 -4.81
CA ILE A 161 13.29 0.97 -6.24
C ILE A 161 12.41 -0.24 -6.52
N LEU A 162 11.36 -0.04 -7.32
CA LEU A 162 10.32 -1.02 -7.60
C LEU A 162 10.12 -1.18 -9.12
N PRO A 163 9.53 -2.29 -9.60
CA PRO A 163 9.04 -2.37 -10.98
C PRO A 163 8.03 -1.25 -11.30
N SER A 164 8.10 -0.65 -12.48
CA SER A 164 7.17 0.45 -12.86
C SER A 164 5.70 0.03 -12.81
N ASN A 165 5.42 -1.26 -13.04
CA ASN A 165 4.09 -1.85 -13.05
C ASN A 165 3.66 -2.43 -11.68
N SER A 166 4.32 -2.03 -10.59
CA SER A 166 3.97 -2.42 -9.22
C SER A 166 3.54 -1.24 -8.39
N ASP A 167 2.41 -1.29 -7.71
CA ASP A 167 2.06 -0.43 -6.57
C ASP A 167 0.84 -1.03 -5.86
N LYS A 168 0.45 -0.44 -4.73
CA LYS A 168 -0.74 -0.87 -3.99
C LYS A 168 -2.00 -0.85 -4.87
N GLY A 169 -2.18 0.17 -5.72
CA GLY A 169 -3.36 0.31 -6.57
C GLY A 169 -3.47 -0.78 -7.64
N LEU A 170 -2.38 -1.03 -8.38
CA LEU A 170 -2.30 -2.08 -9.39
C LEU A 170 -2.43 -3.48 -8.78
N ALA A 171 -1.88 -3.71 -7.58
CA ALA A 171 -2.05 -4.96 -6.84
C ALA A 171 -3.50 -5.18 -6.39
N VAL A 172 -4.18 -4.12 -5.92
CA VAL A 172 -5.61 -4.18 -5.59
C VAL A 172 -6.46 -4.44 -6.83
N GLU A 173 -6.19 -3.77 -7.94
CA GLU A 173 -6.92 -4.00 -9.20
C GLU A 173 -6.75 -5.45 -9.68
N PHE A 174 -5.53 -6.00 -9.58
CA PHE A 174 -5.27 -7.41 -9.89
C PHE A 174 -6.13 -8.36 -9.04
N LEU A 175 -6.13 -8.19 -7.71
CA LEU A 175 -6.97 -8.98 -6.81
C LEU A 175 -8.47 -8.80 -7.10
N ARG A 176 -8.89 -7.56 -7.36
CA ARG A 176 -10.31 -7.24 -7.61
C ARG A 176 -10.83 -7.96 -8.85
N GLN A 177 -10.03 -7.99 -9.93
CA GLN A 177 -10.33 -8.71 -11.16
C GLN A 177 -10.41 -10.23 -10.93
N GLN A 178 -9.45 -10.80 -10.20
CA GLN A 178 -9.49 -12.24 -9.85
C GLN A 178 -10.73 -12.62 -9.04
N TRP A 179 -11.20 -11.72 -8.17
CA TRP A 179 -12.35 -11.95 -7.30
C TRP A 179 -13.69 -11.54 -7.91
N GLY A 180 -13.69 -10.93 -9.10
CA GLY A 180 -14.90 -10.43 -9.76
C GLY A 180 -15.65 -9.42 -8.90
N ILE A 181 -14.93 -8.51 -8.23
CA ILE A 181 -15.52 -7.43 -7.43
C ILE A 181 -15.47 -6.15 -8.27
N GLU A 182 -16.56 -5.37 -8.25
CA GLU A 182 -16.65 -4.11 -9.01
C GLU A 182 -15.99 -2.96 -8.22
N PRO A 183 -15.42 -1.93 -8.90
CA PRO A 183 -14.80 -0.78 -8.23
C PRO A 183 -15.75 -0.11 -7.23
N GLU A 184 -17.03 0.06 -7.58
CA GLU A 184 -18.02 0.73 -6.71
C GLU A 184 -18.33 -0.05 -5.43
N ARG A 185 -17.91 -1.32 -5.37
CA ARG A 185 -17.99 -2.19 -4.19
C ARG A 185 -16.63 -2.38 -3.52
N THR A 186 -15.65 -1.57 -3.87
CA THR A 186 -14.34 -1.53 -3.22
C THR A 186 -14.20 -0.22 -2.50
N VAL A 187 -13.72 -0.28 -1.26
CA VAL A 187 -13.28 0.88 -0.52
C VAL A 187 -11.79 0.73 -0.22
N VAL A 188 -11.04 1.81 -0.44
CA VAL A 188 -9.61 1.89 -0.16
C VAL A 188 -9.35 2.95 0.91
N CYS A 189 -8.39 2.70 1.79
CA CYS A 189 -8.02 3.62 2.87
C CYS A 189 -6.50 3.80 2.92
N GLY A 190 -6.04 5.04 3.14
CA GLY A 190 -4.62 5.38 3.19
C GLY A 190 -4.32 6.73 3.83
N ASP A 191 -3.06 6.98 4.13
CA ASP A 191 -2.56 8.20 4.81
C ASP A 191 -1.40 8.89 4.07
N SER A 192 -0.65 8.18 3.21
CA SER A 192 0.65 8.68 2.72
C SER A 192 0.85 8.56 1.21
N GLY A 193 2.01 9.02 0.72
CA GLY A 193 2.32 9.04 -0.71
C GLY A 193 2.27 7.67 -1.40
N ASN A 194 2.61 6.59 -0.68
CA ASN A 194 2.55 5.23 -1.25
C ASN A 194 1.11 4.70 -1.39
N ASP A 195 0.12 5.40 -0.82
CA ASP A 195 -1.30 5.10 -0.94
C ASP A 195 -1.98 5.84 -2.10
N ILE A 196 -1.33 6.85 -2.70
CA ILE A 196 -1.89 7.63 -3.82
C ILE A 196 -2.43 6.70 -4.92
N ALA A 197 -1.70 5.62 -5.22
CA ALA A 197 -2.11 4.63 -6.22
C ALA A 197 -3.44 3.92 -5.90
N LEU A 198 -3.78 3.75 -4.61
CA LEU A 198 -5.07 3.18 -4.21
C LEU A 198 -6.24 4.06 -4.68
N PHE A 199 -6.07 5.38 -4.68
CA PHE A 199 -7.10 6.35 -5.03
C PHE A 199 -7.11 6.71 -6.52
N SER A 200 -5.99 6.51 -7.22
CA SER A 200 -5.89 6.84 -8.65
C SER A 200 -6.33 5.69 -9.57
N VAL A 201 -6.32 4.45 -9.08
CA VAL A 201 -6.62 3.25 -9.87
C VAL A 201 -8.06 2.78 -9.61
N GLY A 202 -8.91 2.94 -10.64
CA GLY A 202 -10.30 2.50 -10.61
C GLY A 202 -11.23 3.43 -9.84
N PHE A 203 -12.54 3.34 -10.07
CA PHE A 203 -13.56 4.18 -9.44
C PHE A 203 -13.94 3.71 -8.01
N SER A 204 -12.96 3.18 -7.27
CA SER A 204 -13.12 2.70 -5.90
C SER A 204 -13.50 3.86 -4.98
N ARG A 205 -14.24 3.57 -3.90
CA ARG A 205 -14.51 4.57 -2.86
C ARG A 205 -13.24 4.78 -2.03
N GLY A 206 -12.72 5.99 -2.00
CA GLY A 206 -11.49 6.34 -1.29
C GLY A 206 -11.77 7.02 0.03
N ILE A 207 -11.12 6.57 1.11
CA ILE A 207 -11.14 7.23 2.42
C ILE A 207 -9.72 7.67 2.77
N ILE A 208 -9.50 8.96 2.92
CA ILE A 208 -8.25 9.54 3.38
C ILE A 208 -8.42 9.91 4.85
N VAL A 209 -7.59 9.33 5.72
CA VAL A 209 -7.72 9.53 7.18
C VAL A 209 -7.29 10.93 7.60
N GLY A 210 -7.86 11.44 8.69
CA GLY A 210 -7.65 12.80 9.16
C GLY A 210 -6.19 13.15 9.47
N ASN A 211 -5.34 12.17 9.75
CA ASN A 211 -3.89 12.33 9.97
C ASN A 211 -3.03 12.10 8.71
N ALA A 212 -3.62 12.12 7.52
CA ALA A 212 -2.89 11.95 6.26
C ALA A 212 -1.72 12.95 6.12
N ARG A 213 -0.64 12.49 5.50
CA ARG A 213 0.58 13.26 5.25
C ARG A 213 0.35 14.32 4.16
N PRO A 214 1.19 15.38 4.13
CA PRO A 214 1.05 16.48 3.18
C PRO A 214 0.93 16.02 1.72
N GLU A 215 1.72 15.04 1.31
CA GLU A 215 1.76 14.56 -0.07
C GLU A 215 0.42 13.94 -0.54
N LEU A 216 -0.28 13.20 0.31
CA LEU A 216 -1.58 12.62 -0.03
C LEU A 216 -2.69 13.68 0.01
N ARG A 217 -2.61 14.64 0.95
CA ARG A 217 -3.56 15.75 1.03
C ARG A 217 -3.46 16.67 -0.19
N GLU A 218 -2.24 17.03 -0.59
CA GLU A 218 -1.99 17.82 -1.79
C GLU A 218 -2.48 17.08 -3.05
N TRP A 219 -2.23 15.77 -3.13
CA TRP A 219 -2.78 14.96 -4.21
C TRP A 219 -4.32 15.01 -4.23
N TYR A 220 -4.98 14.86 -3.07
CA TYR A 220 -6.45 14.92 -2.97
C TYR A 220 -7.02 16.29 -3.37
N GLU A 221 -6.41 17.39 -2.93
CA GLU A 221 -6.84 18.75 -3.31
C GLU A 221 -6.81 18.96 -4.83
N ASN A 222 -5.83 18.37 -5.50
CA ASN A 222 -5.66 18.45 -6.95
C ASN A 222 -6.48 17.41 -7.74
N ASN A 223 -6.98 16.35 -7.09
CA ASN A 223 -7.65 15.21 -7.73
C ASN A 223 -8.98 14.84 -7.04
N SER A 224 -9.64 15.83 -6.43
CA SER A 224 -10.89 15.63 -5.71
C SER A 224 -11.97 15.06 -6.63
N ALA A 225 -12.70 14.07 -6.12
CA ALA A 225 -13.79 13.40 -6.82
C ALA A 225 -14.87 12.98 -5.81
N ASP A 226 -16.13 12.85 -6.26
CA ASP A 226 -17.27 12.51 -5.41
C ASP A 226 -17.15 11.13 -4.72
N TYR A 227 -16.24 10.29 -5.19
CA TYR A 227 -15.95 8.98 -4.63
C TYR A 227 -14.73 8.98 -3.70
N HIS A 228 -14.15 10.13 -3.40
CA HIS A 228 -13.12 10.31 -2.38
C HIS A 228 -13.68 11.08 -1.18
N TYR A 229 -13.33 10.64 0.01
CA TYR A 229 -13.75 11.24 1.27
C TYR A 229 -12.53 11.54 2.14
N MET A 230 -12.37 12.82 2.49
CA MET A 230 -11.38 13.28 3.48
C MET A 230 -12.03 13.26 4.86
N ALA A 231 -11.63 12.32 5.72
CA ALA A 231 -12.17 12.17 7.06
C ALA A 231 -11.62 13.23 8.02
N GLN A 232 -12.39 13.57 9.06
CA GLN A 232 -11.93 14.42 10.15
C GLN A 232 -11.19 13.60 11.22
N ALA A 233 -11.67 12.39 11.50
CA ALA A 233 -11.03 11.49 12.47
C ALA A 233 -9.77 10.83 11.91
N ASN A 234 -8.86 10.48 12.81
CA ASN A 234 -7.59 9.85 12.49
C ASN A 234 -7.70 8.32 12.45
N CYS A 235 -6.77 7.68 11.75
CA CYS A 235 -6.58 6.24 11.70
C CYS A 235 -7.90 5.46 11.48
N ALA A 236 -8.11 4.35 12.21
CA ALA A 236 -9.33 3.55 12.15
C ALA A 236 -10.62 4.35 12.44
N GLY A 237 -10.53 5.47 13.15
CA GLY A 237 -11.66 6.37 13.39
C GLY A 237 -12.10 7.06 12.10
N GLY A 238 -11.14 7.54 11.31
CA GLY A 238 -11.38 8.11 9.98
C GLY A 238 -11.91 7.09 8.98
N ILE A 239 -11.43 5.84 9.06
CA ILE A 239 -11.98 4.73 8.29
C ILE A 239 -13.46 4.53 8.63
N LEU A 240 -13.80 4.42 9.92
CA LEU A 240 -15.19 4.23 10.35
C LEU A 240 -16.10 5.40 9.90
N GLU A 241 -15.61 6.63 10.01
CA GLU A 241 -16.29 7.83 9.51
C GLU A 241 -16.60 7.72 8.01
N GLY A 242 -15.60 7.41 7.19
CA GLY A 242 -15.76 7.27 5.74
C GLY A 242 -16.62 6.08 5.32
N LEU A 243 -16.54 4.94 6.03
CA LEU A 243 -17.40 3.78 5.77
C LEU A 243 -18.87 4.11 6.02
N ASN A 244 -19.18 4.90 7.05
CA ASN A 244 -20.53 5.41 7.31
C ASN A 244 -20.95 6.42 6.24
N TYR A 245 -20.06 7.34 5.83
CA TYR A 245 -20.34 8.32 4.78
C TYR A 245 -20.77 7.64 3.46
N PHE A 246 -20.04 6.61 3.05
CA PHE A 246 -20.36 5.83 1.84
C PHE A 246 -21.43 4.75 2.05
N SER A 247 -22.00 4.63 3.25
CA SER A 247 -23.02 3.62 3.60
C SER A 247 -22.58 2.16 3.41
N PHE A 248 -21.28 1.87 3.56
CA PHE A 248 -20.76 0.49 3.61
C PHE A 248 -20.97 -0.15 4.97
N LEU A 249 -20.96 0.65 6.02
CA LEU A 249 -21.41 0.30 7.36
C LEU A 249 -22.53 1.26 7.74
N CYS A 250 -23.52 0.77 8.47
CA CYS A 250 -24.49 1.61 9.18
C CYS A 250 -24.45 1.21 10.66
N GLN A 251 -24.65 2.21 11.52
CA GLN A 251 -25.01 1.97 12.92
C GLN A 251 -26.46 1.52 13.03
#